data_AF-A0A519UU92-F1
#
_entry.id   AF-A0A519UU92-F1
#
_cell.length_a   1.000
_cell.length_b   1.000
_cell.length_c   1.000
_cell.angle_alpha   90.00
_cell.angle_beta   90.00
_cell.angle_gamma   90.00
#
_symmetry.space_group_name_H-M   'P 1'
#
loop_
_entity.id
_entity.type
_entity.pdbx_description
1 polymer ?
#
loop_
_entity_poly.entity_id
_entity_poly.type
_entity_poly.pdbx_seq_one_letter_code
_entity_poly.pdbx_strand_id
1 'polypeptide(L)'
;MDYVIIIFLCLAILLYFLLGGADFGAGIIELFTSPKNRSKTRKTMNQAIGPVWEANHMWLIITIVILFVAFPRIYTTMSVYLHIPLAIMLIGIIARGTAFVFRHYDAVKDQMQEVYNKIFIYSSFITPLFLGIIAGSVLSGKIDTQATDFVSAYVYSWLNWFSIAVGLFTVTLCGFLAAIYLIGESKADEDKKRFIKKAEFMNVGAVIFGAMVFTAAYFENVPLITWVFQNDVALLAVILASLSLVLLWYLLLKGKTKVLRVLAGFQVTRIQLKFKLPYLFTCS
;
A
#
# COMPACT_ATOMS: atom_id res chain seq x y z
N MET A 1 20.31 -14.00 15.58
CA MET A 1 20.52 -13.53 14.20
C MET A 1 19.17 -13.26 13.53
N ASP A 2 18.23 -14.21 13.62
CA ASP A 2 16.93 -14.16 12.92
C ASP A 2 16.07 -12.93 13.26
N TYR A 3 16.05 -12.49 14.52
CA TYR A 3 15.29 -11.29 14.93
C TYR A 3 15.75 -10.01 14.22
N VAL A 4 17.05 -9.84 13.99
CA VAL A 4 17.59 -8.65 13.31
C VAL A 4 17.10 -8.63 11.86
N ILE A 5 17.15 -9.77 11.19
CA ILE A 5 16.70 -9.92 9.80
C ILE A 5 15.20 -9.63 9.69
N ILE A 6 14.40 -10.17 10.60
CA ILE A 6 12.95 -9.93 10.65
C ILE A 6 12.65 -8.43 10.85
N ILE A 7 13.38 -7.76 11.75
CA ILE A 7 13.21 -6.31 11.96
C ILE A 7 13.53 -5.52 10.69
N PHE A 8 14.64 -5.83 10.01
CA PHE A 8 14.99 -5.18 8.74
C PHE A 8 13.97 -5.46 7.64
N LEU A 9 13.44 -6.68 7.56
CA LEU A 9 12.37 -7.04 6.63
C LEU A 9 11.10 -6.23 6.90
N CYS A 10 10.64 -6.20 8.16
CA CYS A 10 9.46 -5.42 8.55
C CYS A 10 9.67 -3.92 8.31
N LEU A 11 10.87 -3.41 8.57
CA LEU A 11 11.22 -2.01 8.30
C LEU A 11 11.18 -1.70 6.79
N ALA A 12 11.75 -2.56 5.95
CA ALA A 12 11.74 -2.38 4.50
C ALA A 12 10.31 -2.41 3.93
N ILE A 13 9.49 -3.37 4.35
CA ILE A 13 8.07 -3.47 3.96
C ILE A 13 7.32 -2.20 4.39
N LEU A 14 7.54 -1.76 5.63
CA LEU A 14 6.87 -0.58 6.18
C LEU A 14 7.29 0.69 5.43
N LEU A 15 8.58 0.87 5.17
CA LEU A 15 9.08 2.03 4.43
C LEU A 15 8.59 2.02 2.98
N TYR A 16 8.51 0.85 2.35
CA TYR A 16 7.87 0.72 1.05
C TYR A 16 6.38 1.10 1.10
N PHE A 17 5.66 0.62 2.11
CA PHE A 17 4.23 0.94 2.26
C PHE A 17 4.00 2.43 2.52
N LEU A 18 4.84 3.08 3.32
CA LEU A 18 4.70 4.51 3.61
C LEU A 18 5.17 5.39 2.44
N LEU A 19 6.41 5.21 2.00
CA LEU A 19 7.00 6.07 0.99
C LEU A 19 6.48 5.73 -0.41
N GLY A 20 6.47 4.43 -0.75
CA GLY A 20 5.88 3.92 -1.98
C GLY A 20 4.36 4.06 -2.03
N GLY A 21 3.65 3.87 -0.90
CA GLY A 21 2.20 4.05 -0.86
C GLY A 21 1.76 5.49 -1.12
N ALA A 22 2.47 6.50 -0.60
CA ALA A 22 2.22 7.90 -0.93
C ALA A 22 2.43 8.19 -2.43
N ASP A 23 3.41 7.52 -3.01
CA ASP A 23 3.78 7.64 -4.41
C ASP A 23 2.72 7.02 -5.35
N PHE A 24 2.28 5.77 -5.11
CA PHE A 24 1.15 5.16 -5.84
C PHE A 24 -0.17 5.93 -5.60
N GLY A 25 -0.41 6.34 -4.35
CA GLY A 25 -1.59 7.08 -3.95
C GLY A 25 -1.76 8.41 -4.67
N ALA A 26 -0.67 9.05 -5.07
CA ALA A 26 -0.75 10.32 -5.78
C ALA A 26 -1.33 10.15 -7.19
N GLY A 27 -1.01 9.04 -7.87
CA GLY A 27 -1.68 8.67 -9.13
C GLY A 27 -3.16 8.36 -8.95
N ILE A 28 -3.54 7.74 -7.82
CA ILE A 28 -4.94 7.51 -7.45
C ILE A 28 -5.66 8.85 -7.19
N ILE A 29 -5.02 9.80 -6.52
CA ILE A 29 -5.57 11.15 -6.32
C ILE A 29 -5.78 11.87 -7.65
N GLU A 30 -4.86 11.70 -8.61
CA GLU A 30 -4.98 12.21 -9.97
C GLU A 30 -6.19 11.60 -10.71
N LEU A 31 -6.54 10.34 -10.46
CA LEU A 31 -7.76 9.71 -10.98
C LEU A 31 -9.02 10.44 -10.49
N PHE A 32 -9.11 10.68 -9.18
CA PHE A 32 -10.28 11.32 -8.56
C PHE A 32 -10.26 12.85 -8.62
N THR A 33 -9.36 13.48 -9.39
CA THR A 33 -9.32 14.94 -9.53
C THR A 33 -10.05 15.40 -10.78
N SER A 34 -10.94 16.38 -10.62
CA SER A 34 -11.69 17.01 -11.73
C SER A 34 -10.75 17.48 -12.85
N PRO A 35 -11.13 17.32 -14.13
CA PRO A 35 -10.31 17.68 -15.30
C PRO A 35 -9.72 19.10 -15.24
N LYS A 36 -10.49 20.09 -14.74
CA LYS A 36 -10.03 21.48 -14.58
C LYS A 36 -8.83 21.65 -13.65
N ASN A 37 -8.70 20.79 -12.64
CA ASN A 37 -7.65 20.84 -11.62
C ASN A 37 -6.57 19.76 -11.80
N ARG A 38 -6.73 18.90 -12.82
CA ARG A 38 -5.86 17.75 -13.05
C ARG A 38 -4.45 18.18 -13.44
N SER A 39 -4.32 19.21 -14.27
CA SER A 39 -3.01 19.76 -14.70
C SER A 39 -2.22 20.34 -13.52
N LYS A 40 -2.88 21.11 -12.64
CA LYS A 40 -2.25 21.72 -11.46
C LYS A 40 -1.84 20.65 -10.43
N THR A 41 -2.73 19.68 -10.16
CA THR A 41 -2.45 18.53 -9.29
C THR A 41 -1.27 17.71 -9.79
N ARG A 42 -1.27 17.41 -11.09
CA ARG A 42 -0.22 16.66 -11.77
C ARG A 42 1.13 17.37 -11.65
N LYS A 43 1.18 18.68 -11.87
CA LYS A 43 2.43 19.43 -11.79
C LYS A 43 3.02 19.38 -10.38
N THR A 44 2.18 19.61 -9.36
CA THR A 44 2.60 19.51 -7.95
C THR A 44 3.05 18.10 -7.58
N MET A 45 2.30 17.09 -8.04
CA MET A 45 2.65 15.68 -7.82
C MET A 45 4.00 15.33 -8.46
N ASN A 46 4.20 15.64 -9.73
CA ASN A 46 5.43 15.32 -10.45
C ASN A 46 6.65 15.98 -9.81
N GLN A 47 6.51 17.22 -9.32
CA GLN A 47 7.60 17.93 -8.63
C GLN A 47 7.91 17.33 -7.25
N ALA A 48 6.88 16.92 -6.50
CA ALA A 48 7.05 16.42 -5.14
C ALA A 48 7.50 14.95 -5.08
N ILE A 49 7.14 14.16 -6.10
CA ILE A 49 7.28 12.70 -6.10
C ILE A 49 8.35 12.22 -7.08
N GLY A 50 8.57 12.94 -8.18
CA GLY A 50 9.57 12.58 -9.19
C GLY A 50 10.95 12.25 -8.62
N PRO A 51 11.53 13.06 -7.71
CA PRO A 51 12.85 12.80 -7.15
C PRO A 51 12.93 11.57 -6.22
N VAL A 52 11.81 11.16 -5.63
CA VAL A 52 11.78 10.10 -4.61
C VAL A 52 11.20 8.77 -5.12
N TRP A 53 10.56 8.78 -6.30
CA TRP A 53 9.93 7.59 -6.89
C TRP A 53 10.92 6.43 -7.08
N GLU A 54 12.10 6.68 -7.63
CA GLU A 54 13.11 5.64 -7.84
C GLU A 54 13.61 5.05 -6.52
N ALA A 55 13.86 5.91 -5.53
CA ALA A 55 14.30 5.50 -4.21
C ALA A 55 13.24 4.65 -3.48
N ASN A 56 11.95 4.89 -3.74
CA ASN A 56 10.88 4.11 -3.13
C ASN A 56 10.91 2.64 -3.56
N HIS A 57 11.27 2.34 -4.81
CA HIS A 57 11.38 0.96 -5.30
C HIS A 57 12.54 0.19 -4.67
N MET A 58 13.58 0.89 -4.18
CA MET A 58 14.68 0.22 -3.48
C MET A 58 14.19 -0.54 -2.25
N TRP A 59 13.19 -0.03 -1.52
CA TRP A 59 12.63 -0.71 -0.35
C TRP A 59 11.95 -2.03 -0.71
N LEU A 60 11.27 -2.08 -1.87
CA LEU A 60 10.68 -3.31 -2.39
C LEU A 60 11.78 -4.31 -2.77
N ILE A 61 12.83 -3.87 -3.48
CA ILE A 61 13.94 -4.73 -3.87
C ILE A 61 14.63 -5.32 -2.64
N ILE A 62 14.90 -4.49 -1.62
CA ILE A 62 15.49 -4.95 -0.34
C ILE A 62 14.60 -6.01 0.32
N THR A 63 13.28 -5.78 0.35
CA THR A 63 12.31 -6.75 0.89
C THR A 63 12.41 -8.10 0.16
N ILE A 64 12.44 -8.09 -1.17
CA ILE A 64 12.54 -9.28 -2.00
C ILE A 64 13.86 -10.01 -1.76
N VAL A 65 14.98 -9.28 -1.71
CA VAL A 65 16.31 -9.86 -1.48
C VAL A 65 16.41 -10.50 -0.09
N ILE A 66 15.88 -9.84 0.95
CA ILE A 66 15.84 -10.41 2.30
C ILE A 66 14.97 -11.68 2.32
N LEU A 67 13.79 -11.66 1.70
CA LEU A 67 12.93 -12.84 1.61
C LEU A 67 13.64 -14.00 0.89
N PHE A 68 14.32 -13.71 -0.22
CA PHE A 68 15.03 -14.72 -1.00
C PHE A 68 16.19 -15.36 -0.22
N VAL A 69 17.01 -14.54 0.46
CA VAL A 69 18.22 -15.02 1.14
C VAL A 69 17.92 -15.63 2.51
N ALA A 70 17.06 -14.99 3.31
CA ALA A 70 16.80 -15.41 4.69
C ALA A 70 15.61 -16.37 4.82
N PHE A 71 14.64 -16.31 3.91
CA PHE A 71 13.42 -17.12 3.96
C PHE A 71 13.09 -17.79 2.60
N PRO A 72 14.02 -18.59 2.04
CA PRO A 72 13.89 -19.12 0.68
C PRO A 72 12.64 -19.99 0.48
N ARG A 73 12.19 -20.71 1.52
CA ARG A 73 10.95 -21.52 1.46
C ARG A 73 9.72 -20.64 1.26
N ILE A 74 9.59 -19.56 2.04
CA ILE A 74 8.48 -18.59 1.92
C ILE A 74 8.54 -17.90 0.58
N TYR A 75 9.72 -17.45 0.16
CA TYR A 75 9.93 -16.84 -1.16
C TYR A 75 9.49 -17.78 -2.29
N THR A 76 9.85 -19.06 -2.22
CA THR A 76 9.52 -20.06 -3.24
C THR A 76 8.02 -20.31 -3.29
N THR A 77 7.37 -20.53 -2.13
CA THR A 77 5.92 -20.70 -2.06
C THR A 77 5.19 -19.46 -2.60
N MET A 78 5.55 -18.25 -2.18
CA MET A 78 4.94 -17.03 -2.71
C MET A 78 5.16 -16.89 -4.22
N SER A 79 6.38 -17.12 -4.70
CA SER A 79 6.70 -16.99 -6.12
C SER A 79 5.96 -18.01 -6.99
N VAL A 80 5.76 -19.24 -6.52
CA VAL A 80 5.07 -20.30 -7.28
C VAL A 80 3.56 -20.09 -7.27
N TYR A 81 2.96 -19.94 -6.09
CA TYR A 81 1.50 -19.91 -5.96
C TYR A 81 0.90 -18.52 -6.24
N LEU A 82 1.68 -17.45 -6.09
CA LEU A 82 1.26 -16.07 -6.33
C LEU A 82 1.93 -15.44 -7.57
N HIS A 83 2.43 -16.25 -8.50
CA HIS A 83 3.08 -15.75 -9.72
C HIS A 83 2.17 -14.82 -10.53
N ILE A 84 0.87 -15.12 -10.63
CA ILE A 84 -0.11 -14.29 -11.37
C ILE A 84 -0.23 -12.88 -10.77
N PRO A 85 -0.61 -12.70 -9.49
CA PRO A 85 -0.70 -11.37 -8.90
C PRO A 85 0.66 -10.67 -8.83
N LEU A 86 1.78 -11.40 -8.63
CA LEU A 86 3.13 -10.84 -8.68
C LEU A 86 3.49 -10.28 -10.06
N ALA A 87 3.17 -11.02 -11.13
CA ALA A 87 3.40 -10.58 -12.50
C ALA A 87 2.56 -9.33 -12.83
N ILE A 88 1.29 -9.30 -12.44
CA ILE A 88 0.41 -8.14 -12.67
C ILE A 88 0.93 -6.92 -11.90
N MET A 89 1.35 -7.10 -10.64
CA MET A 89 1.97 -6.04 -9.85
C MET A 89 3.22 -5.49 -10.53
N LEU A 90 4.10 -6.38 -11.03
CA LEU A 90 5.34 -6.01 -11.71
C LEU A 90 5.07 -5.24 -13.01
N ILE A 91 4.15 -5.72 -13.84
CA ILE A 91 3.70 -5.02 -15.05
C ILE A 91 3.18 -3.63 -14.69
N GLY A 92 2.40 -3.50 -13.61
CA GLY A 92 1.94 -2.21 -13.10
C GLY A 92 3.09 -1.27 -12.73
N ILE A 93 4.10 -1.77 -12.02
CA ILE A 93 5.28 -0.96 -11.63
C ILE A 93 6.04 -0.46 -12.88
N ILE A 94 6.28 -1.35 -13.84
CA ILE A 94 6.99 -1.02 -15.09
C ILE A 94 6.17 -0.01 -15.91
N ALA A 95 4.88 -0.29 -16.14
CA ALA A 95 3.99 0.58 -16.89
C ALA A 95 3.92 1.99 -16.29
N ARG A 96 3.93 2.07 -14.95
CA ARG A 96 3.93 3.33 -14.22
C ARG A 96 5.22 4.12 -14.42
N GLY A 97 6.38 3.48 -14.26
CA GLY A 97 7.69 4.12 -14.48
C GLY A 97 7.85 4.63 -15.91
N THR A 98 7.53 3.78 -16.88
CA THR A 98 7.55 4.12 -18.30
C THR A 98 6.62 5.29 -18.62
N ALA A 99 5.38 5.26 -18.14
CA ALA A 99 4.43 6.36 -18.33
C ALA A 99 4.88 7.66 -17.64
N PHE A 100 5.57 7.58 -16.50
CA PHE A 100 6.11 8.76 -15.82
C PHE A 100 7.23 9.42 -16.63
N VAL A 101 8.18 8.62 -17.15
CA VAL A 101 9.28 9.11 -18.00
C VAL A 101 8.75 9.74 -19.28
N PHE A 102 7.84 9.06 -20.00
CA PHE A 102 7.25 9.62 -21.23
C PHE A 102 6.47 10.91 -20.94
N ARG A 103 5.77 11.01 -19.80
CA ARG A 103 5.08 12.27 -19.44
C ARG A 103 6.04 13.43 -19.14
N HIS A 104 7.26 13.15 -18.70
CA HIS A 104 8.25 14.18 -18.35
C HIS A 104 9.09 14.62 -19.55
N TYR A 105 9.46 13.68 -20.43
CA TYR A 105 10.41 13.91 -21.52
C TYR A 105 9.77 14.09 -22.90
N ASP A 106 8.46 13.84 -23.05
CA ASP A 106 7.78 14.03 -24.32
C ASP A 106 7.56 15.53 -24.59
N ALA A 107 8.26 16.03 -25.61
CA ALA A 107 8.27 17.44 -26.01
C ALA A 107 7.01 17.84 -26.83
N VAL A 108 6.25 16.86 -27.34
CA VAL A 108 5.09 17.10 -28.20
C VAL A 108 3.80 16.83 -27.43
N LYS A 109 2.94 17.85 -27.29
CA LYS A 109 1.60 17.67 -26.72
C LYS A 109 0.65 17.11 -27.76
N ASP A 110 0.66 15.78 -27.93
CA ASP A 110 -0.27 15.07 -28.81
C ASP A 110 -1.23 14.15 -28.02
N GLN A 111 -2.16 13.49 -28.72
CA GLN A 111 -3.15 12.53 -28.18
C GLN A 111 -2.49 11.41 -27.35
N MET A 112 -1.21 11.11 -27.59
CA MET A 112 -0.43 10.14 -26.82
C MET A 112 -0.28 10.51 -25.34
N GLN A 113 -0.32 11.80 -24.99
CA GLN A 113 -0.35 12.25 -23.60
C GLN A 113 -1.56 11.70 -22.85
N GLU A 114 -2.72 11.55 -23.49
CA GLU A 114 -3.90 10.96 -22.85
C GLU A 114 -3.72 9.46 -22.57
N VAL A 115 -3.07 8.75 -23.49
CA VAL A 115 -2.74 7.33 -23.33
C VAL A 115 -1.77 7.15 -22.15
N TYR A 116 -0.69 7.92 -22.07
CA TYR A 116 0.25 7.86 -20.95
C TYR A 116 -0.40 8.21 -19.61
N ASN A 117 -1.33 9.17 -19.61
CA ASN A 117 -2.09 9.49 -18.41
C ASN A 117 -2.97 8.33 -17.96
N LYS A 118 -3.69 7.69 -18.89
CA LYS A 118 -4.51 6.51 -18.58
C LYS A 118 -3.64 5.37 -18.04
N ILE A 119 -2.53 5.06 -18.70
CA ILE A 119 -1.59 4.02 -18.26
C ILE A 119 -1.08 4.32 -16.84
N PHE A 120 -0.64 5.55 -16.57
CA PHE A 120 -0.17 5.95 -15.25
C PHE A 120 -1.24 5.81 -14.17
N ILE A 121 -2.48 6.17 -14.49
CA ILE A 121 -3.60 6.10 -13.56
C ILE A 121 -3.96 4.64 -13.25
N TYR A 122 -4.15 3.82 -14.28
CA TYR A 122 -4.52 2.41 -14.09
C TYR A 122 -3.41 1.63 -13.39
N SER A 123 -2.15 1.84 -13.76
CA SER A 123 -1.01 1.22 -13.08
C SER A 123 -0.90 1.65 -11.61
N SER A 124 -1.12 2.93 -11.30
CA SER A 124 -1.09 3.44 -9.92
C SER A 124 -2.21 2.88 -9.04
N PHE A 125 -3.30 2.39 -9.63
CA PHE A 125 -4.36 1.69 -8.90
C PHE A 125 -4.09 0.18 -8.79
N ILE A 126 -3.69 -0.45 -9.90
CA ILE A 126 -3.45 -1.90 -10.00
C ILE A 126 -2.29 -2.32 -9.07
N THR A 127 -1.18 -1.60 -9.05
CA THR A 127 -0.02 -2.00 -8.25
C THR A 127 -0.33 -2.13 -6.74
N PRO A 128 -0.85 -1.11 -6.05
CA PRO A 128 -1.20 -1.23 -4.62
C PRO A 128 -2.35 -2.22 -4.38
N LEU A 129 -3.28 -2.38 -5.33
CA LEU A 129 -4.34 -3.39 -5.24
C LEU A 129 -3.75 -4.80 -5.16
N PHE A 130 -2.89 -5.17 -6.11
CA PHE A 130 -2.26 -6.49 -6.15
C PHE A 130 -1.24 -6.68 -5.02
N LEU A 131 -0.55 -5.63 -4.59
CA LEU A 131 0.28 -5.67 -3.38
C LEU A 131 -0.55 -6.07 -2.14
N GLY A 132 -1.72 -5.47 -1.96
CA GLY A 132 -2.64 -5.82 -0.88
C GLY A 132 -3.25 -7.21 -1.04
N ILE A 133 -3.59 -7.64 -2.27
CA ILE A 133 -4.07 -9.01 -2.54
C ILE A 133 -3.00 -10.05 -2.18
N ILE A 134 -1.73 -9.81 -2.53
CA ILE A 134 -0.61 -10.71 -2.17
C ILE A 134 -0.48 -10.78 -0.65
N ALA A 135 -0.47 -9.63 0.04
CA ALA A 135 -0.41 -9.60 1.50
C ALA A 135 -1.61 -10.31 2.14
N GLY A 136 -2.82 -10.07 1.62
CA GLY A 136 -4.05 -10.71 2.07
C GLY A 136 -4.03 -12.22 1.86
N SER A 137 -3.52 -12.69 0.72
CA SER A 137 -3.40 -14.12 0.41
C SER A 137 -2.43 -14.83 1.37
N VAL A 138 -1.27 -14.21 1.64
CA VAL A 138 -0.31 -14.72 2.62
C VAL A 138 -0.91 -14.77 4.03
N LEU A 139 -1.64 -13.73 4.43
CA LEU A 139 -2.33 -13.68 5.73
C LEU A 139 -3.52 -14.64 5.83
N SER A 140 -4.17 -14.93 4.70
CA SER A 140 -5.29 -15.86 4.62
C SER A 140 -4.87 -17.30 4.95
N GLY A 141 -3.60 -17.65 4.67
CA GLY A 141 -3.08 -19.01 4.85
C GLY A 141 -3.69 -20.04 3.90
N LYS A 142 -4.46 -19.60 2.89
CA LYS A 142 -5.19 -20.44 1.93
C LYS A 142 -4.36 -20.96 0.76
N ILE A 143 -3.03 -20.85 0.85
CA ILE A 143 -2.13 -21.37 -0.18
C ILE A 143 -2.11 -22.89 -0.05
N ASP A 144 -2.84 -23.58 -0.93
CA ASP A 144 -2.87 -25.02 -0.95
C ASP A 144 -1.69 -25.57 -1.77
N THR A 145 -0.69 -26.09 -1.06
CA THR A 145 0.49 -26.69 -1.71
C THR A 145 0.25 -28.08 -2.28
N GLN A 146 -0.88 -28.72 -1.94
CA GLN A 146 -1.24 -30.08 -2.35
C GLN A 146 -2.38 -30.11 -3.37
N ALA A 147 -2.86 -28.94 -3.81
CA ALA A 147 -3.91 -28.81 -4.81
C ALA A 147 -3.53 -29.55 -6.11
N THR A 148 -4.43 -30.43 -6.57
CA THR A 148 -4.26 -31.20 -7.81
C THR A 148 -4.69 -30.42 -9.05
N ASP A 149 -5.50 -29.38 -8.89
CA ASP A 149 -6.04 -28.58 -9.99
C ASP A 149 -5.38 -27.19 -10.08
N PHE A 150 -5.22 -26.69 -11.32
CA PHE A 150 -4.61 -25.38 -11.58
C PHE A 150 -5.35 -24.23 -10.89
N VAL A 151 -6.68 -24.24 -10.93
CA VAL A 151 -7.51 -23.15 -10.39
C VAL A 151 -7.41 -23.08 -8.86
N SER A 152 -7.42 -24.23 -8.18
CA SER A 152 -7.25 -24.28 -6.73
C SER A 152 -5.85 -23.85 -6.30
N ALA A 153 -4.81 -24.30 -7.02
CA ALA A 153 -3.43 -23.96 -6.68
C ALA A 153 -3.11 -22.47 -6.92
N TYR A 154 -3.48 -21.93 -8.09
CA TYR A 154 -2.95 -20.65 -8.57
C TYR A 154 -3.97 -19.51 -8.64
N VAL A 155 -5.27 -19.77 -8.51
CA VAL A 155 -6.31 -18.73 -8.62
C VAL A 155 -7.01 -18.51 -7.28
N TYR A 156 -7.56 -19.55 -6.66
CA TYR A 156 -8.29 -19.41 -5.39
C TYR A 156 -7.39 -19.03 -4.20
N SER A 157 -6.08 -19.29 -4.30
CA SER A 157 -5.08 -18.84 -3.33
C SER A 157 -5.11 -17.33 -3.11
N TRP A 158 -5.38 -16.52 -4.15
CA TRP A 158 -5.41 -15.05 -4.05
C TRP A 158 -6.74 -14.41 -4.44
N LEU A 159 -7.59 -15.09 -5.22
CA LEU A 159 -8.91 -14.62 -5.61
C LEU A 159 -9.96 -15.04 -4.57
N ASN A 160 -9.81 -14.54 -3.35
CA ASN A 160 -10.78 -14.72 -2.27
C ASN A 160 -11.27 -13.36 -1.76
N TRP A 161 -12.44 -13.36 -1.11
CA TRP A 161 -13.11 -12.15 -0.64
C TRP A 161 -12.23 -11.38 0.33
N PHE A 162 -11.49 -12.10 1.18
CA PHE A 162 -10.53 -11.52 2.11
C PHE A 162 -9.38 -10.77 1.39
N SER A 163 -8.71 -11.41 0.45
CA SER A 163 -7.57 -10.83 -0.27
C SER A 163 -7.98 -9.63 -1.12
N ILE A 164 -9.15 -9.69 -1.74
CA ILE A 164 -9.71 -8.56 -2.50
C ILE A 164 -10.03 -7.39 -1.57
N ALA A 165 -10.64 -7.65 -0.40
CA ALA A 165 -10.92 -6.62 0.59
C ALA A 165 -9.62 -5.96 1.09
N VAL A 166 -8.57 -6.75 1.36
CA VAL A 166 -7.26 -6.24 1.76
C VAL A 166 -6.64 -5.39 0.65
N GLY A 167 -6.74 -5.83 -0.61
CA GLY A 167 -6.32 -5.06 -1.78
C GLY A 167 -6.99 -3.68 -1.85
N LEU A 168 -8.32 -3.64 -1.78
CA LEU A 168 -9.09 -2.39 -1.83
C LEU A 168 -8.76 -1.47 -0.64
N PHE A 169 -8.61 -2.05 0.55
CA PHE A 169 -8.15 -1.34 1.73
C PHE A 169 -6.77 -0.70 1.51
N THR A 170 -5.81 -1.45 0.98
CA THR A 170 -4.47 -0.93 0.63
C THR A 170 -4.54 0.25 -0.35
N VAL A 171 -5.36 0.16 -1.40
CA VAL A 171 -5.54 1.26 -2.36
C VAL A 171 -6.03 2.54 -1.68
N THR A 172 -7.05 2.42 -0.82
CA THR A 172 -7.59 3.59 -0.10
C THR A 172 -6.62 4.18 0.91
N LEU A 173 -5.83 3.33 1.58
CA LEU A 173 -4.75 3.79 2.47
C LEU A 173 -3.65 4.52 1.70
N CYS A 174 -3.22 4.01 0.54
CA CYS A 174 -2.25 4.69 -0.31
C CYS A 174 -2.79 6.06 -0.75
N GLY A 175 -4.04 6.12 -1.22
CA GLY A 175 -4.70 7.37 -1.59
C GLY A 175 -4.80 8.37 -0.44
N PHE A 176 -5.11 7.90 0.77
CA PHE A 176 -5.12 8.73 1.97
C PHE A 176 -3.73 9.30 2.32
N LEU A 177 -2.70 8.44 2.29
CA LEU A 177 -1.34 8.84 2.61
C LEU A 177 -0.80 9.86 1.61
N ALA A 178 -1.08 9.67 0.32
CA ALA A 178 -0.74 10.64 -0.71
C ALA A 178 -1.44 11.99 -0.50
N ALA A 179 -2.69 11.99 -0.04
CA ALA A 179 -3.44 13.22 0.19
C ALA A 179 -2.78 14.02 1.32
N ILE A 180 -2.40 13.35 2.40
CA ILE A 180 -1.64 13.94 3.51
C ILE A 180 -0.31 14.51 3.03
N TYR A 181 0.45 13.74 2.23
CA TYR A 181 1.73 14.19 1.71
C TYR A 181 1.58 15.46 0.85
N LEU A 182 0.59 15.49 -0.05
CA LEU A 182 0.29 16.63 -0.91
C LEU A 182 -0.23 17.85 -0.13
N ILE A 183 -0.97 17.67 0.97
CA ILE A 183 -1.35 18.76 1.87
C ILE A 183 -0.11 19.43 2.46
N GLY A 184 0.88 18.62 2.87
CA GLY A 184 2.14 19.11 3.42
C GLY A 184 3.00 19.91 2.44
N GLU A 185 2.92 19.58 1.15
CA GLU A 185 3.68 20.25 0.08
C GLU A 185 2.92 21.42 -0.57
N SER A 186 1.61 21.51 -0.34
CA SER A 186 0.77 22.57 -0.92
C SER A 186 1.03 23.91 -0.25
N LYS A 187 1.46 24.90 -1.04
CA LYS A 187 1.71 26.28 -0.57
C LYS A 187 0.43 27.12 -0.52
N ALA A 188 -0.49 26.91 -1.46
CA ALA A 188 -1.75 27.66 -1.55
C ALA A 188 -2.87 27.01 -0.69
N ASP A 189 -3.62 27.83 0.03
CA ASP A 189 -4.68 27.34 0.93
C ASP A 189 -5.87 26.70 0.19
N GLU A 190 -6.13 27.10 -1.06
CA GLU A 190 -7.13 26.46 -1.91
C GLU A 190 -6.75 25.03 -2.30
N ASP A 191 -5.47 24.80 -2.62
CA ASP A 191 -4.98 23.46 -2.95
C ASP A 191 -4.99 22.57 -1.70
N LYS A 192 -4.61 23.11 -0.53
CA LYS A 192 -4.75 22.40 0.76
C LYS A 192 -6.19 21.95 1.02
N LYS A 193 -7.17 22.87 0.91
CA LYS A 193 -8.59 22.54 1.11
C LYS A 193 -9.08 21.45 0.16
N ARG A 194 -8.61 21.46 -1.10
CA ARG A 194 -8.95 20.41 -2.08
C ARG A 194 -8.38 19.04 -1.68
N PHE A 195 -7.12 19.01 -1.25
CA PHE A 195 -6.50 17.76 -0.81
C PHE A 195 -7.05 17.25 0.52
N ILE A 196 -7.47 18.12 1.43
CA ILE A 196 -8.17 17.74 2.67
C ILE A 196 -9.47 17.00 2.36
N LYS A 197 -10.32 17.53 1.48
CA LYS A 197 -11.56 16.83 1.06
C LYS A 197 -11.30 15.46 0.44
N LYS A 198 -10.18 15.34 -0.30
CA LYS A 198 -9.75 14.05 -0.86
C LYS A 198 -9.26 13.08 0.21
N ALA A 199 -8.52 13.58 1.21
CA ALA A 199 -8.10 12.79 2.35
C ALA A 199 -9.32 12.28 3.14
N GLU A 200 -10.33 13.12 3.38
CA GLU A 200 -11.58 12.71 4.04
C GLU A 200 -12.30 11.62 3.26
N PHE A 201 -12.46 11.78 1.94
CA PHE A 201 -13.08 10.77 1.08
C PHE A 201 -12.32 9.44 1.11
N MET A 202 -10.98 9.47 0.99
CA MET A 202 -10.15 8.27 1.05
C MET A 202 -10.17 7.62 2.44
N ASN A 203 -10.30 8.41 3.51
CA ASN A 203 -10.41 7.89 4.86
C ASN A 203 -11.74 7.17 5.08
N VAL A 204 -12.86 7.72 4.58
CA VAL A 204 -14.15 7.02 4.59
C VAL A 204 -14.04 5.70 3.83
N GLY A 205 -13.40 5.71 2.65
CA GLY A 205 -13.10 4.49 1.90
C GLY A 205 -12.28 3.48 2.72
N ALA A 206 -11.22 3.92 3.40
CA ALA A 206 -10.38 3.07 4.23
C ALA A 206 -11.15 2.46 5.41
N VAL A 207 -12.07 3.20 6.04
CA VAL A 207 -12.93 2.67 7.11
C VAL A 207 -13.89 1.61 6.56
N ILE A 208 -14.53 1.87 5.41
CA ILE A 208 -15.47 0.93 4.78
C ILE A 208 -14.75 -0.36 4.37
N PHE A 209 -13.65 -0.25 3.63
CA PHE A 209 -12.90 -1.44 3.21
C PHE A 209 -12.19 -2.12 4.38
N GLY A 210 -11.77 -1.38 5.40
CA GLY A 210 -11.27 -1.94 6.65
C GLY A 210 -12.33 -2.81 7.34
N ALA A 211 -13.56 -2.31 7.46
CA ALA A 211 -14.69 -3.10 7.97
C ALA A 211 -14.96 -4.33 7.09
N MET A 212 -14.88 -4.18 5.77
CA MET A 212 -15.00 -5.29 4.81
C MET A 212 -13.91 -6.36 5.00
N VAL A 213 -12.68 -5.99 5.35
CA VAL A 213 -11.61 -6.94 5.67
C VAL A 213 -11.97 -7.77 6.92
N PHE A 214 -12.48 -7.13 7.97
CA PHE A 214 -12.91 -7.84 9.18
C PHE A 214 -14.10 -8.77 8.94
N THR A 215 -15.10 -8.33 8.17
CA THR A 215 -16.23 -9.20 7.82
C THR A 215 -15.79 -10.35 6.92
N ALA A 216 -14.94 -10.09 5.92
CA ALA A 216 -14.37 -11.13 5.07
C ALA A 216 -13.57 -12.16 5.89
N ALA A 217 -12.76 -11.71 6.84
CA ALA A 217 -11.99 -12.58 7.72
C ALA A 217 -12.90 -13.50 8.54
N TYR A 218 -14.02 -12.98 9.04
CA TYR A 218 -15.02 -13.75 9.77
C TYR A 218 -15.67 -14.83 8.90
N PHE A 219 -16.15 -14.47 7.71
CA PHE A 219 -16.82 -15.42 6.81
C PHE A 219 -15.88 -16.51 6.28
N GLU A 220 -14.62 -16.16 6.03
CA GLU A 220 -13.65 -17.07 5.46
C GLU A 220 -12.87 -17.88 6.49
N ASN A 221 -13.20 -17.77 7.78
CA ASN A 221 -12.50 -18.40 8.91
C ASN A 221 -10.99 -18.15 8.89
N VAL A 222 -10.58 -16.97 8.39
CA VAL A 222 -9.16 -16.62 8.41
C VAL A 222 -8.78 -16.35 9.87
N PRO A 223 -7.68 -16.95 10.38
CA PRO A 223 -7.25 -16.78 11.77
C PRO A 223 -6.76 -15.35 12.09
N LEU A 224 -7.07 -14.35 11.26
CA LEU A 224 -6.74 -12.96 11.47
C LEU A 224 -7.44 -12.40 12.71
N ILE A 225 -8.71 -12.72 12.92
CA ILE A 225 -9.48 -12.25 14.09
C ILE A 225 -8.88 -12.87 15.36
N THR A 226 -8.60 -14.17 15.36
CA THR A 226 -7.98 -14.81 16.52
C THR A 226 -6.56 -14.29 16.78
N TRP A 227 -5.74 -14.07 15.75
CA TRP A 227 -4.40 -13.46 15.89
C TRP A 227 -4.45 -12.01 16.38
N VAL A 228 -5.37 -11.20 15.88
CA VAL A 228 -5.51 -9.78 16.25
C VAL A 228 -6.07 -9.64 17.67
N PHE A 229 -7.04 -10.46 18.06
CA PHE A 229 -7.69 -10.36 19.38
C PHE A 229 -6.98 -11.16 20.48
N GLN A 230 -6.16 -12.18 20.18
CA GLN A 230 -5.36 -12.89 21.19
C GLN A 230 -4.02 -12.20 21.49
N ASN A 231 -3.55 -11.34 20.60
CA ASN A 231 -2.28 -10.65 20.77
C ASN A 231 -2.56 -9.17 21.07
N ASP A 232 -2.43 -8.79 22.34
CA ASP A 232 -2.68 -7.42 22.82
C ASP A 232 -1.96 -6.37 21.96
N VAL A 233 -0.81 -6.72 21.37
CA VAL A 233 -0.01 -5.83 20.51
C VAL A 233 -0.61 -5.68 19.10
N ALA A 234 -1.15 -6.75 18.52
CA ALA A 234 -1.83 -6.67 17.23
C ALA A 234 -3.15 -5.90 17.36
N LEU A 235 -3.87 -6.11 18.46
CA LEU A 235 -5.03 -5.30 18.84
C LEU A 235 -4.63 -3.83 19.03
N LEU A 236 -3.54 -3.55 19.74
CA LEU A 236 -3.02 -2.18 19.93
C LEU A 236 -2.58 -1.55 18.61
N ALA A 237 -2.01 -2.30 17.68
CA ALA A 237 -1.57 -1.79 16.37
C ALA A 237 -2.76 -1.47 15.45
N VAL A 238 -3.79 -2.32 15.45
CA VAL A 238 -5.05 -2.06 14.74
C VAL A 238 -5.77 -0.86 15.38
N ILE A 239 -5.87 -0.82 16.71
CA ILE A 239 -6.45 0.31 17.45
C ILE A 239 -5.63 1.58 17.22
N LEU A 240 -4.30 1.53 17.21
CA LEU A 240 -3.42 2.67 16.91
C LEU A 240 -3.52 3.11 15.45
N ALA A 241 -3.74 2.20 14.50
CA ALA A 241 -3.97 2.54 13.10
C ALA A 241 -5.36 3.17 12.90
N SER A 242 -6.40 2.61 13.52
CA SER A 242 -7.74 3.19 13.54
C SER A 242 -7.77 4.53 14.27
N LEU A 243 -7.10 4.63 15.42
CA LEU A 243 -6.92 5.88 16.16
C LEU A 243 -6.04 6.86 15.41
N SER A 244 -5.00 6.43 14.68
CA SER A 244 -4.19 7.36 13.89
C SER A 244 -5.00 7.94 12.73
N LEU A 245 -5.87 7.16 12.09
CA LEU A 245 -6.81 7.66 11.08
C LEU A 245 -7.77 8.71 11.69
N VAL A 246 -8.28 8.49 12.90
CA VAL A 246 -9.13 9.44 13.64
C VAL A 246 -8.36 10.65 14.19
N LEU A 247 -7.14 10.47 14.68
CA LEU A 247 -6.27 11.52 15.19
C LEU A 247 -5.74 12.39 14.05
N LEU A 248 -5.49 11.81 12.87
CA LEU A 248 -5.16 12.50 11.64
C LEU A 248 -6.36 13.30 11.13
N TRP A 249 -7.58 12.77 11.20
CA TRP A 249 -8.82 13.53 10.96
C TRP A 249 -8.92 14.74 11.90
N TYR A 250 -8.63 14.56 13.19
CA TYR A 250 -8.64 15.64 14.18
C TYR A 250 -7.51 16.67 13.98
N LEU A 251 -6.31 16.23 13.63
CA LEU A 251 -5.14 17.09 13.38
C LEU A 251 -5.23 17.83 12.03
N LEU A 252 -5.88 17.24 11.02
CA LEU A 252 -6.23 17.86 9.75
C LEU A 252 -7.18 19.04 9.95
N LEU A 253 -8.18 18.90 10.83
CA LEU A 253 -9.11 19.98 11.20
C LEU A 253 -8.42 21.14 11.96
N LYS A 254 -7.26 20.91 12.59
CA LYS A 254 -6.51 21.91 13.35
C LYS A 254 -5.30 22.53 12.63
N GLY A 255 -4.99 22.13 11.39
CA GLY A 255 -4.03 22.84 10.53
C GLY A 255 -2.54 22.81 10.97
N LYS A 256 -2.11 21.88 11.82
CA LYS A 256 -0.70 21.79 12.28
C LYS A 256 0.10 20.73 11.51
N THR A 257 0.64 21.12 10.36
CA THR A 257 1.32 20.23 9.39
C THR A 257 2.73 19.74 9.77
N LYS A 258 3.42 20.38 10.74
CA LYS A 258 4.78 19.96 11.16
C LYS A 258 4.80 18.78 12.14
N VAL A 259 3.74 18.61 12.93
CA VAL A 259 3.64 17.56 13.97
C VAL A 259 3.29 16.20 13.35
N LEU A 260 2.65 16.20 12.17
CA LEU A 260 2.21 15.01 11.43
C LEU A 260 3.37 14.13 10.93
N ARG A 261 4.47 14.74 10.45
CA ARG A 261 5.65 14.01 9.94
C ARG A 261 6.43 13.33 11.07
N VAL A 262 6.46 13.93 12.25
CA VAL A 262 7.16 13.39 13.43
C VAL A 262 6.36 12.27 14.09
N LEU A 263 5.03 12.38 14.16
CA LEU A 263 4.16 11.34 14.73
C LEU A 263 4.05 10.09 13.85
N ALA A 264 4.03 10.24 12.52
CA ALA A 264 4.10 9.10 11.60
C ALA A 264 5.42 8.33 11.74
N GLY A 265 6.55 9.05 11.89
CA GLY A 265 7.85 8.42 12.17
C GLY A 265 7.90 7.73 13.54
N PHE A 266 7.28 8.32 14.57
CA PHE A 266 7.30 7.80 15.94
C PHE A 266 6.33 6.61 16.15
N GLN A 267 5.20 6.55 15.43
CA GLN A 267 4.28 5.40 15.46
C GLN A 267 4.91 4.14 14.86
N VAL A 268 5.71 4.31 13.82
CA VAL A 268 6.44 3.23 13.14
C VAL A 268 7.47 2.59 14.06
N THR A 269 8.17 3.40 14.88
CA THR A 269 9.19 2.87 15.80
C THR A 269 8.57 2.06 16.94
N ARG A 270 7.33 2.36 17.36
CA ARG A 270 6.66 1.63 18.47
C ARG A 270 5.92 0.37 18.05
N ILE A 271 5.40 0.29 16.82
CA ILE A 271 4.78 -0.95 16.29
C ILE A 271 5.81 -2.09 16.18
N GLN A 272 7.09 -1.76 15.97
CA GLN A 272 8.18 -2.72 15.81
C GLN A 272 8.65 -3.36 17.13
N LEU A 273 8.38 -2.76 18.30
CA LEU A 273 9.05 -3.20 19.53
C LEU A 273 8.48 -4.49 20.13
N LYS A 274 7.26 -4.92 19.78
CA LYS A 274 6.64 -6.11 20.43
C LYS A 274 5.68 -6.92 19.56
N PHE A 275 5.78 -6.89 18.23
CA PHE A 275 5.14 -7.94 17.44
C PHE A 275 5.93 -9.25 17.65
N LYS A 276 5.57 -9.99 18.72
CA LYS A 276 5.84 -11.42 18.77
C LYS A 276 5.06 -12.01 17.61
N LEU A 277 5.81 -12.34 16.55
CA LEU A 277 5.35 -13.08 15.39
C LEU A 277 6.03 -14.48 15.36
N PRO A 278 6.08 -15.26 16.48
CA PRO A 278 6.90 -16.46 16.55
C PRO A 278 6.12 -17.68 16.08
N TYR A 279 5.03 -17.54 15.32
CA TYR A 279 4.23 -18.70 14.87
C TYR A 279 4.22 -18.92 13.36
N LEU A 280 4.68 -17.95 12.54
CA LEU A 280 4.82 -18.12 11.09
C LEU A 280 6.24 -18.48 10.64
N PHE A 281 7.25 -18.30 11.51
CA PHE A 281 8.67 -18.37 11.16
C PHE A 281 9.49 -19.38 11.98
N THR A 282 8.86 -20.22 12.83
CA THR A 282 9.56 -21.16 13.73
C THR A 282 9.41 -22.64 13.35
N CYS A 283 9.07 -22.97 12.11
CA CYS A 283 9.34 -24.32 11.59
C CYS A 283 10.71 -24.33 10.89
N SER A 284 11.74 -24.25 11.74
CA SER A 284 13.05 -24.84 11.47
C SER A 284 12.93 -26.36 11.49
#